data_AF-A0A5D3D805-F1
#
_entry.id   AF-A0A5D3D805-F1
#
_cell.length_a   1.000
_cell.length_b   1.000
_cell.length_c   1.000
_cell.angle_alpha   90.00
_cell.angle_beta   90.00
_cell.angle_gamma   90.00
#
_symmetry.space_group_name_H-M   'P 1'
#
loop_
_entity.id
_entity.type
_entity.pdbx_description
1 polymer ?
#
loop_
_entity_poly.entity_id
_entity_poly.type
_entity_poly.pdbx_seq_one_letter_code
_entity_poly.pdbx_strand_id
1 'polypeptide(L)' 'MIAFLKSMDNRCWKPVLTGWESPSIKDAAGKTTLKPEITWTKEEDEESLENWRSLNALFNGVD' A
#
# COMPACT_ATOMS: atom_id res chain seq x y z
N MET A 1 -5.02 12.48 16.49
CA MET A 1 -5.34 11.72 15.26
C MET A 1 -5.85 12.55 14.09
N ILE A 2 -6.93 13.34 14.20
CA ILE A 2 -7.50 14.07 13.04
C ILE A 2 -6.51 15.09 12.43
N ALA A 3 -5.74 15.80 13.27
CA ALA A 3 -4.72 16.75 12.80
C ALA A 3 -3.54 16.05 12.10
N PHE A 4 -3.12 14.88 12.62
CA PHE A 4 -2.03 14.07 12.04
C PHE A 4 -2.40 13.53 10.65
N LEU A 5 -3.61 12.98 10.52
CA LEU A 5 -4.16 12.53 9.25
C LEU A 5 -4.25 13.66 8.22
N LYS A 6 -4.59 14.88 8.67
CA LYS A 6 -4.61 16.08 7.81
C LYS A 6 -3.23 16.59 7.42
N SER A 7 -2.19 16.31 8.22
CA SER A 7 -0.80 16.66 7.90
C SER A 7 -0.08 15.62 7.06
N MET A 8 -0.65 14.43 6.90
CA MET A 8 -0.06 13.35 6.12
C MET A 8 -0.11 13.71 4.63
N ASP A 9 1.03 13.53 3.94
CA ASP A 9 1.16 13.82 2.52
C ASP A 9 0.09 13.07 1.70
N ASN A 10 -0.49 13.73 0.69
CA ASN A 10 -1.53 13.14 -0.17
C ASN A 10 -1.05 11.86 -0.87
N ARG A 11 0.26 11.76 -1.12
CA ARG A 11 0.92 10.57 -1.66
C ARG A 11 0.85 9.35 -0.72
N CYS A 12 0.97 9.57 0.58
CA CYS A 12 0.75 8.51 1.58
C CYS A 12 -0.77 8.20 1.72
N TRP A 13 -1.61 9.22 1.69
CA TRP A 13 -3.05 8.99 1.91
C TRP A 13 -3.76 8.30 0.73
N LYS A 14 -3.26 8.50 -0.50
CA LYS A 14 -3.83 7.95 -1.73
C LYS A 14 -3.97 6.41 -1.70
N PRO A 15 -2.92 5.60 -1.46
CA PRO A 15 -3.04 4.13 -1.42
C PRO A 15 -3.94 3.61 -0.29
N VAL A 16 -4.01 4.32 0.84
CA VAL A 16 -4.94 4.00 1.93
C VAL A 16 -6.40 4.22 1.50
N LEU A 17 -6.68 5.29 0.74
CA LEU A 17 -8.01 5.57 0.20
C LEU A 17 -8.42 4.67 -0.97
N THR A 18 -7.49 4.34 -1.88
CA THR A 18 -7.77 3.42 -2.99
C THR A 18 -7.90 1.98 -2.53
N GLY A 19 -7.55 1.66 -1.29
CA GLY A 19 -7.61 0.32 -0.75
C GLY A 19 -6.58 -0.57 -1.46
N TRP A 20 -5.31 -0.20 -1.34
CA TRP A 20 -4.22 -0.95 -1.98
C TRP A 20 -4.33 -2.44 -1.65
N GLU A 21 -4.59 -3.24 -2.68
CA GLU A 21 -4.55 -4.69 -2.60
C GLU A 21 -3.22 -5.18 -3.16
N SER A 22 -2.57 -6.06 -2.42
CA SER A 22 -1.30 -6.65 -2.81
C SER A 22 -1.42 -7.30 -4.20
N PRO A 23 -0.47 -7.03 -5.12
CA PRO A 23 -0.46 -7.62 -6.45
C PRO A 23 -0.65 -9.13 -6.37
N SER A 24 -1.70 -9.63 -7.03
CA SER A 24 -2.00 -11.05 -7.05
C SER A 24 -2.11 -11.56 -8.48
N ILE A 25 -1.49 -12.70 -8.73
CA ILE A 25 -1.67 -13.45 -9.97
C ILE A 25 -2.78 -14.45 -9.74
N LYS A 26 -3.79 -14.40 -10.60
CA LYS A 26 -4.77 -15.47 -10.71
C LYS A 26 -4.18 -16.55 -11.60
N ASP A 27 -3.83 -17.67 -10.99
CA ASP A 27 -3.41 -18.84 -11.73
C ASP A 27 -4.61 -19.47 -12.48
N ALA A 28 -4.35 -20.28 -13.52
CA ALA A 28 -5.41 -20.85 -14.36
C ALA A 28 -6.44 -21.72 -13.60
N ALA A 29 -6.08 -22.13 -12.38
CA ALA A 29 -6.94 -22.86 -11.44
C ALA A 29 -7.81 -21.96 -10.53
N GLY A 30 -7.84 -20.64 -10.75
CA GLY A 30 -8.62 -19.70 -9.94
C GLY A 30 -8.04 -19.43 -8.55
N LYS A 31 -6.82 -19.93 -8.27
CA LYS A 31 -6.10 -19.63 -7.04
C LYS A 31 -5.41 -18.29 -7.18
N THR A 32 -5.85 -17.33 -6.38
CA THR A 32 -5.20 -16.02 -6.25
C THR A 32 -3.94 -16.21 -5.40
N THR A 33 -2.79 -16.30 -6.05
CA THR A 33 -1.48 -16.33 -5.38
C THR A 33 -0.86 -14.94 -5.43
N LEU A 34 -0.31 -14.49 -4.30
CA LEU A 34 0.47 -13.25 -4.23
C LEU A 34 1.57 -13.28 -5.29
N LYS A 35 1.62 -12.23 -6.12
CA LYS A 35 2.63 -12.06 -7.15
C LYS A 35 3.99 -11.85 -6.46
N PRO A 36 5.06 -12.56 -6.86
CA PRO A 36 6.36 -12.38 -6.25
C PRO A 36 6.90 -10.97 -6.52
N GLU A 37 7.52 -10.34 -5.52
CA GLU A 37 8.05 -8.96 -5.56
C GLU A 37 8.98 -8.72 -6.75
N ILE A 38 9.75 -9.74 -7.16
CA ILE A 38 10.63 -9.70 -8.34
C ILE A 38 9.89 -9.40 -9.65
N THR A 39 8.60 -9.73 -9.75
CA THR A 39 7.79 -9.49 -10.95
C THR A 39 6.96 -8.21 -10.85
N TRP A 40 7.07 -7.46 -9.75
CA TRP A 40 6.36 -6.20 -9.60
C TRP A 40 6.88 -5.17 -10.59
N THR A 41 5.93 -4.44 -11.16
CA THR A 41 6.23 -3.29 -12.01
C THR A 41 6.68 -2.14 -11.11
N LYS A 42 7.47 -1.19 -11.64
CA LYS A 42 7.94 -0.03 -10.84
C LYS A 42 6.81 0.73 -10.15
N GLU A 43 5.65 0.83 -10.80
CA GLU A 43 4.46 1.47 -10.24
C GLU A 43 3.87 0.68 -9.06
N GLU A 44 3.84 -0.65 -9.14
CA GLU A 44 3.36 -1.51 -8.03
C GLU A 44 4.31 -1.43 -6.82
N ASP A 45 5.62 -1.36 -7.07
CA ASP A 45 6.65 -1.24 -6.03
C ASP A 45 6.58 0.12 -5.32
N GLU A 46 6.41 1.21 -6.07
CA GLU A 46 6.23 2.56 -5.52
C GLU A 46 4.95 2.68 -4.68
N GLU A 47 3.82 2.15 -5.17
CA GLU A 47 2.56 2.12 -4.41
C GLU A 47 2.67 1.27 -3.13
N SER A 48 3.39 0.13 -3.18
CA SER A 48 3.67 -0.70 -2.00
C SER A 48 4.51 0.05 -0.95
N LEU A 49 5.53 0.78 -1.40
CA LEU A 49 6.39 1.63 -0.57
C LEU A 49 5.62 2.79 0.07
N GLU A 50 4.75 3.46 -0.70
CA GLU A 50 3.88 4.53 -0.21
C GLU A 50 2.86 4.00 0.80
N ASN A 51 2.27 2.83 0.54
CA ASN A 51 1.37 2.16 1.48
C ASN A 51 2.08 1.79 2.79
N TRP A 52 3.29 1.21 2.70
CA TRP A 52 4.11 0.90 3.87
C TRP A 52 4.42 2.15 4.71
N ARG A 53 4.84 3.25 4.07
CA ARG A 53 5.10 4.51 4.78
C ARG A 53 3.86 5.05 5.48
N SER A 54 2.71 4.92 4.84
CA SER A 54 1.42 5.38 5.36
C SER A 54 0.99 4.59 6.58
N LEU A 55 1.08 3.26 6.51
CA LEU A 55 0.81 2.39 7.65
C LEU A 55 1.80 2.66 8.79
N ASN A 56 3.10 2.75 8.49
CA ASN A 56 4.12 3.05 9.50
C ASN A 56 3.89 4.41 10.18
N ALA A 57 3.45 5.42 9.42
CA ALA A 57 3.09 6.73 9.94
C ALA A 57 1.84 6.65 10.84
N LEU A 58 0.82 5.88 10.46
CA LEU A 58 -0.37 5.67 11.30
C LEU A 58 -0.03 4.95 12.61
N PHE A 59 0.82 3.93 12.58
CA PHE A 59 1.20 3.16 13.76
C PHE A 59 2.13 3.92 14.71
N ASN A 60 3.08 4.70 14.18
CA ASN A 60 4.04 5.47 15.00
C ASN A 60 3.60 6.91 15.28
N GLY A 61 2.59 7.43 14.58
CA GLY A 61 2.03 8.77 14.79
C GLY A 61 1.01 8.84 15.92
N VAL A 62 0.73 7.71 16.58
CA VAL A 62 -0.01 7.62 17.83
C VAL A 62 1.00 7.64 18.97
N ASP A 63 1.35 8.86 19.38
CA ASP A 63 1.78 9.17 20.75
C ASP A 63 0.74 10.12 21.35
#